data_AF-A0A974U447-F1
#
_entry.id   AF-A0A974U447-F1
#
_cell.length_a   1.000
_cell.length_b   1.000
_cell.length_c   1.000
_cell.angle_alpha   90.00
_cell.angle_beta   90.00
_cell.angle_gamma   90.00
#
_symmetry.space_group_name_H-M   'P 1'
#
loop_
_entity.id
_entity.type
_entity.pdbx_description
1 polymer ?
#
loop_
_entity_poly.entity_id
_entity_poly.type
_entity_poly.pdbx_seq_one_letter_code
_entity_poly.pdbx_strand_id
1 'polypeptide(L)'
;MKQTKSKVAPSFMAKNKDLLVVGGAIIVLAGAATAYYFFTKKKEKKQLANAGGTATAASTSSGASTTYQSPPFVPVNTGSSSSGTKPIITKRGYPIKIGSRHADVKVLQRYLKIYKEDLGRSGPKRDGVDGIFGPKTSRAAQKRLKKTVFTQADIAGMRKALVSLGK
;
A
#
# COMPACT_ATOMS: atom_id res chain seq x y z
N MET A 1 -25.55 -60.73 -47.84
CA MET A 1 -25.72 -59.26 -47.79
C MET A 1 -24.86 -58.73 -46.64
N LYS A 2 -23.77 -57.98 -46.91
CA LYS A 2 -22.91 -57.42 -45.86
C LYS A 2 -23.38 -56.01 -45.54
N GLN A 3 -23.83 -55.78 -44.30
CA GLN A 3 -24.24 -54.45 -43.84
C GLN A 3 -23.01 -53.61 -43.51
N THR A 4 -22.91 -52.44 -44.14
CA THR A 4 -21.91 -51.42 -43.84
C THR A 4 -22.40 -50.56 -42.68
N LYS A 5 -21.75 -50.67 -41.52
CA LYS A 5 -21.98 -49.78 -40.38
C LYS A 5 -21.35 -48.42 -40.69
N SER A 6 -22.17 -47.42 -41.01
CA SER A 6 -21.73 -46.03 -41.17
C SER A 6 -21.27 -45.47 -39.81
N LYS A 7 -19.99 -45.10 -39.69
CA LYS A 7 -19.47 -44.36 -38.53
C LYS A 7 -20.08 -42.95 -38.54
N VAL A 8 -20.97 -42.67 -37.59
CA VAL A 8 -21.49 -41.32 -37.36
C VAL A 8 -20.34 -40.42 -36.92
N ALA A 9 -20.12 -39.31 -37.63
CA ALA A 9 -19.09 -38.34 -37.28
C ALA A 9 -19.42 -37.69 -35.92
N PRO A 10 -18.45 -37.56 -34.99
CA PRO A 10 -18.74 -36.96 -33.68
C PRO A 10 -19.05 -35.47 -33.85
N SER A 11 -20.11 -34.99 -33.20
CA SER A 11 -20.50 -33.58 -33.20
C SER A 11 -19.41 -32.69 -32.56
N PHE A 12 -19.37 -31.42 -32.96
CA PHE A 12 -18.38 -30.44 -32.48
C PHE A 12 -18.35 -30.30 -30.94
N MET A 13 -19.51 -30.45 -30.28
CA MET A 13 -19.61 -30.49 -28.82
C MET A 13 -18.85 -31.67 -28.19
N ALA A 14 -18.81 -32.83 -28.85
CA ALA A 14 -18.17 -34.01 -28.29
C ALA A 14 -16.64 -33.96 -28.36
N LYS A 15 -16.09 -33.27 -29.36
CA LYS A 15 -14.64 -33.13 -29.58
C LYS A 15 -14.01 -32.00 -28.77
N ASN A 16 -14.77 -30.93 -28.51
CA ASN A 16 -14.25 -29.70 -27.89
C ASN A 16 -14.85 -29.43 -26.50
N LYS A 17 -15.23 -30.48 -25.75
CA LYS A 17 -15.87 -30.37 -24.43
C LYS A 17 -15.04 -29.50 -23.47
N ASP A 18 -13.73 -29.70 -23.44
CA ASP A 18 -12.82 -28.91 -22.59
C ASP A 18 -12.77 -27.44 -22.98
N LEU A 19 -12.78 -27.12 -24.27
CA LEU A 19 -12.77 -25.73 -24.72
C LEU A 19 -14.10 -25.02 -24.40
N LEU A 20 -15.21 -25.74 -24.46
CA LEU A 20 -16.53 -25.21 -24.12
C LEU A 20 -16.69 -25.00 -22.60
N VAL A 21 -16.15 -25.92 -21.79
CA VAL A 21 -16.13 -25.80 -20.32
C VAL A 21 -15.17 -24.70 -19.87
N VAL A 22 -13.96 -24.65 -20.42
CA VAL A 22 -12.96 -23.62 -20.09
C VAL A 22 -13.41 -22.24 -20.59
N GLY A 23 -13.92 -22.14 -21.81
CA GLY A 23 -14.46 -20.90 -22.36
C GLY A 23 -15.69 -20.41 -21.59
N GLY A 24 -16.60 -21.32 -21.23
CA GLY A 24 -17.77 -21.00 -20.41
C GLY A 24 -17.40 -20.52 -19.00
N ALA A 25 -16.45 -21.18 -18.34
CA ALA A 25 -15.98 -20.79 -17.01
C ALA A 25 -15.36 -19.39 -17.00
N ILE A 26 -14.57 -19.03 -18.01
CA ILE A 26 -13.95 -17.71 -18.14
C ILE A 26 -15.02 -16.61 -18.30
N ILE A 27 -16.04 -16.84 -19.13
CA ILE A 27 -17.12 -15.87 -19.36
C ILE A 27 -17.94 -15.64 -18.08
N VAL A 28 -18.29 -16.71 -17.35
CA VAL A 28 -19.05 -16.61 -16.11
C VAL A 28 -18.26 -15.87 -15.02
N LEU A 29 -16.95 -16.14 -14.89
CA LEU A 29 -16.11 -15.49 -13.88
C LEU A 29 -15.91 -13.99 -14.17
N ALA A 30 -15.71 -13.63 -15.43
CA ALA A 30 -15.59 -12.23 -15.86
C ALA A 30 -16.90 -11.45 -15.69
N GLY A 31 -18.05 -12.07 -15.99
CA GLY A 31 -19.37 -11.48 -15.80
C GLY A 31 -19.71 -11.24 -14.32
N ALA A 32 -19.43 -12.21 -13.45
CA ALA A 32 -19.67 -12.07 -12.00
C ALA A 32 -18.80 -10.97 -11.37
N ALA A 33 -17.52 -10.89 -11.74
CA ALA A 33 -16.61 -9.88 -11.21
C ALA A 33 -16.99 -8.45 -11.63
N THR A 34 -17.40 -8.27 -12.89
CA THR A 34 -17.81 -6.95 -13.41
C THR A 34 -19.12 -6.48 -12.79
N ALA A 35 -20.12 -7.36 -12.61
CA ALA A 35 -21.36 -7.02 -11.92
C ALA A 35 -21.11 -6.64 -10.44
N TYR A 36 -20.28 -7.40 -9.73
CA TYR A 36 -19.93 -7.11 -8.33
C TYR A 36 -19.19 -5.77 -8.17
N TYR A 37 -18.25 -5.48 -9.08
CA TYR A 37 -17.52 -4.20 -9.07
C TYR A 37 -18.44 -3.00 -9.33
N PHE A 38 -19.41 -3.13 -10.24
CA PHE A 38 -20.37 -2.04 -10.51
C PHE A 38 -21.35 -1.82 -9.35
N PHE A 39 -21.73 -2.89 -8.65
CA PHE A 39 -22.67 -2.80 -7.52
C PHE A 39 -22.03 -2.23 -6.25
N THR A 40 -20.73 -2.47 -6.02
CA THR A 40 -20.01 -1.96 -4.84
C THR A 40 -19.69 -0.46 -4.93
N LYS A 41 -19.45 0.07 -6.15
CA LYS A 41 -19.25 1.52 -6.38
C LYS A 41 -20.46 2.40 -6.02
N LYS A 42 -21.68 1.86 -6.00
CA LYS A 42 -22.89 2.61 -5.60
C LYS A 42 -23.06 2.76 -4.07
N LYS A 43 -22.33 1.99 -3.25
CA LYS A 43 -22.46 2.06 -1.78
C LYS A 43 -21.55 3.10 -1.11
N GLU A 44 -20.56 3.65 -1.80
CA GLU A 44 -19.61 4.61 -1.20
C GLU A 44 -20.09 6.08 -1.21
N LYS A 45 -21.24 6.40 -1.81
CA LYS A 45 -21.81 7.77 -1.79
C LYS A 45 -22.64 8.11 -0.53
N LYS A 46 -22.74 7.24 0.48
CA LYS A 46 -23.56 7.49 1.69
C LYS A 46 -22.80 7.63 3.02
N GLN A 47 -21.47 7.77 3.01
CA GLN A 47 -20.67 7.89 4.26
C GLN A 47 -19.77 9.13 4.34
N LEU A 48 -20.11 10.22 3.63
CA LEU A 48 -19.34 11.49 3.59
C LEU A 48 -20.11 12.70 4.15
N ALA A 49 -21.19 12.49 4.91
CA ALA A 49 -22.00 13.58 5.46
C ALA A 49 -22.23 13.40 6.97
N ASN A 50 -21.16 13.36 7.76
CA ASN A 50 -21.26 13.65 9.20
C ASN A 50 -19.90 13.97 9.85
N ALA A 51 -19.35 15.15 9.55
CA ALA A 51 -18.36 15.83 10.39
C ALA A 51 -18.12 17.24 9.85
N GLY A 52 -18.64 18.27 10.53
CA GLY A 52 -18.26 19.65 10.25
C GLY A 52 -19.38 20.70 10.38
N GLY A 53 -20.27 20.56 11.35
CA GLY A 53 -20.98 21.73 11.90
C GLY A 53 -20.17 22.27 13.08
N THR A 54 -19.83 23.56 13.06
CA THR A 54 -20.17 24.54 14.13
C THR A 54 -19.48 25.89 13.86
N ALA A 55 -20.34 26.86 13.50
CA ALA A 55 -20.36 28.29 13.83
C ALA A 55 -19.08 29.15 13.73
N THR A 56 -19.10 30.00 12.70
CA THR A 56 -18.57 31.37 12.70
C THR A 56 -19.31 32.21 13.74
N ALA A 57 -18.59 32.83 14.68
CA ALA A 57 -19.06 33.98 15.42
C ALA A 57 -17.90 34.97 15.57
N ALA A 58 -18.02 36.09 14.85
CA ALA A 58 -17.19 37.26 15.04
C ALA A 58 -17.58 37.97 16.34
N SER A 59 -16.61 38.43 17.11
CA SER A 59 -16.80 39.58 18.00
C SER A 59 -15.51 40.37 18.14
N THR A 60 -15.62 41.60 17.66
CA THR A 60 -14.74 42.74 17.85
C THR A 60 -14.64 43.10 19.33
N SER A 61 -13.45 43.37 19.85
CA SER A 61 -13.26 44.42 20.88
C SER A 61 -11.79 44.86 20.95
N SER A 62 -11.64 46.17 20.97
CA SER A 62 -10.40 46.94 20.93
C SER A 62 -9.94 47.25 22.36
N GLY A 63 -8.61 47.28 22.55
CA GLY A 63 -7.95 48.19 23.50
C GLY A 63 -7.86 47.75 24.97
N ALA A 64 -6.66 47.36 25.40
CA ALA A 64 -6.09 47.72 26.69
C ALA A 64 -4.60 47.32 26.73
N SER A 65 -3.72 48.31 26.66
CA SER A 65 -2.29 48.18 26.93
C SER A 65 -2.06 47.83 28.40
N THR A 66 -1.65 46.60 28.69
CA THR A 66 -1.15 46.19 30.01
C THR A 66 0.31 45.80 29.87
N THR A 67 1.17 46.56 30.54
CA THR A 67 2.60 46.36 30.69
C THR A 67 2.84 45.07 31.47
N TYR A 68 3.32 44.01 30.83
CA TYR A 68 3.76 42.81 31.52
C TYR A 68 5.28 42.82 31.67
N GLN A 69 5.72 43.12 32.90
CA GLN A 69 7.06 42.84 33.40
C GLN A 69 7.29 41.32 33.31
N SER A 70 8.15 40.87 32.39
CA SER A 70 8.46 39.44 32.25
C SER A 70 9.42 39.00 33.38
N PRO A 71 9.19 37.84 34.03
CA PRO A 71 10.14 37.28 34.98
C PRO A 71 11.45 36.88 34.28
N PRO A 72 12.59 36.82 35.01
CA PRO A 72 13.87 36.47 34.43
C PRO A 72 13.82 35.08 33.77
N PHE A 73 14.33 35.01 32.54
CA PHE A 73 14.46 33.76 31.78
C PHE A 73 15.42 32.81 32.50
N VAL A 74 14.90 31.69 32.99
CA VAL A 74 15.71 30.58 33.48
C VAL A 74 15.93 29.64 32.29
N PRO A 75 17.16 29.49 31.77
CA PRO A 75 17.42 28.48 30.76
C PRO A 75 17.24 27.10 31.40
N VAL A 76 16.12 26.43 31.09
CA VAL A 76 16.06 24.99 31.24
C VAL A 76 17.01 24.42 30.20
N ASN A 77 18.17 23.94 30.66
CA ASN A 77 18.96 22.98 29.90
C ASN A 77 18.10 21.72 29.73
N THR A 78 17.16 21.74 28.78
CA THR A 78 16.82 20.52 28.07
C THR A 78 18.05 20.24 27.24
N GLY A 79 18.99 19.51 27.86
CA GLY A 79 20.04 18.82 27.13
C GLY A 79 19.34 17.98 26.08
N SER A 80 19.14 18.56 24.91
CA SER A 80 18.92 17.86 23.67
C SER A 80 20.27 17.26 23.33
N SER A 81 20.70 16.33 24.19
CA SER A 81 21.66 15.32 23.82
C SER A 81 21.02 14.66 22.61
N SER A 82 21.58 14.99 21.45
CA SER A 82 21.57 14.22 20.23
C SER A 82 22.21 12.84 20.49
N SER A 83 21.67 12.13 21.47
CA SER A 83 21.81 10.71 21.62
C SER A 83 21.13 10.15 20.40
N GLY A 84 21.95 9.78 19.41
CA GLY A 84 21.56 8.92 18.31
C GLY A 84 21.10 7.58 18.87
N THR A 85 19.89 7.55 19.44
CA THR A 85 19.14 6.34 19.65
C THR A 85 18.85 5.82 18.25
N LYS A 86 19.76 4.96 17.78
CA LYS A 86 19.49 4.03 16.70
C LYS A 86 18.07 3.53 16.95
N PRO A 87 17.12 3.73 16.02
CA PRO A 87 15.73 3.37 16.26
C PRO A 87 15.74 1.92 16.71
N ILE A 88 15.27 1.68 17.95
CA ILE A 88 15.16 0.34 18.50
C ILE A 88 14.32 -0.42 17.47
N ILE A 89 14.97 -1.34 16.75
CA ILE A 89 14.30 -2.21 15.81
C ILE A 89 13.50 -3.17 16.68
N THR A 90 12.30 -2.75 17.07
CA THR A 90 11.35 -3.61 17.73
C THR A 90 11.12 -4.82 16.83
N LYS A 91 11.05 -6.00 17.46
CA LYS A 91 11.02 -7.32 16.84
C LYS A 91 10.24 -7.32 15.53
N ARG A 92 10.83 -7.97 14.51
CA ARG A 92 10.29 -8.12 13.14
C ARG A 92 8.77 -8.36 13.14
N GLY A 93 8.01 -7.28 13.07
CA GLY A 93 6.55 -7.32 13.06
C GLY A 93 6.09 -7.63 11.66
N TYR A 94 5.99 -8.92 11.36
CA TYR A 94 5.34 -9.38 10.13
C TYR A 94 3.84 -9.56 10.37
N PRO A 95 3.01 -9.40 9.33
CA PRO A 95 3.37 -8.95 7.99
C PRO A 95 3.62 -7.43 7.93
N ILE A 96 4.47 -7.02 7.00
CA ILE A 96 4.80 -5.62 6.76
C ILE A 96 3.61 -4.99 6.03
N LYS A 97 3.04 -3.95 6.62
CA LYS A 97 1.89 -3.22 6.07
C LYS A 97 2.08 -1.73 6.32
N ILE A 98 1.10 -0.93 5.91
CA ILE A 98 1.16 0.51 6.15
C ILE A 98 1.28 0.85 7.63
N GLY A 99 2.19 1.77 7.96
CA GLY A 99 2.57 2.13 9.33
C GLY A 99 3.68 1.25 9.93
N SER A 100 4.05 0.12 9.32
CA SER A 100 5.16 -0.71 9.81
C SER A 100 6.49 0.05 9.76
N ARG A 101 7.31 -0.09 10.81
CA ARG A 101 8.63 0.57 10.95
C ARG A 101 9.68 -0.46 11.34
N HIS A 102 10.55 -0.86 10.42
CA HIS A 102 11.60 -1.83 10.69
C HIS A 102 12.66 -1.84 9.56
N ALA A 103 13.83 -2.43 9.82
CA ALA A 103 14.90 -2.52 8.82
C ALA A 103 14.49 -3.24 7.54
N ASP A 104 13.59 -4.22 7.62
CA ASP A 104 13.09 -4.92 6.44
C ASP A 104 12.27 -4.02 5.50
N VAL A 105 11.65 -2.93 5.99
CA VAL A 105 11.03 -1.92 5.11
C VAL A 105 12.12 -1.27 4.24
N LYS A 106 13.32 -1.03 4.77
CA LYS A 106 14.43 -0.45 3.99
C LYS A 106 14.86 -1.37 2.87
N VAL A 107 14.72 -2.69 3.02
CA VAL A 107 14.96 -3.64 1.93
C VAL A 107 13.95 -3.43 0.82
N LEU A 108 12.65 -3.44 1.16
CA LEU A 108 11.59 -3.21 0.19
C LEU A 108 11.74 -1.86 -0.51
N GLN A 109 12.01 -0.79 0.23
CA GLN A 109 12.23 0.55 -0.32
C GLN A 109 13.44 0.57 -1.27
N ARG A 110 14.58 -0.03 -0.90
CA ARG A 110 15.74 -0.15 -1.80
C ARG A 110 15.42 -0.95 -3.06
N TYR A 111 14.66 -2.02 -2.93
CA TYR A 111 14.19 -2.82 -4.06
C TYR A 111 13.32 -1.97 -5.00
N LEU A 112 12.30 -1.29 -4.49
CA LEU A 112 11.42 -0.40 -5.27
C LEU A 112 12.20 0.76 -5.93
N LYS A 113 13.24 1.25 -5.27
CA LYS A 113 14.11 2.31 -5.78
C LYS A 113 14.88 1.89 -7.03
N ILE A 114 15.26 0.62 -7.16
CA ILE A 114 15.89 0.09 -8.39
C ILE A 114 14.97 0.29 -9.60
N TYR A 115 13.67 0.17 -9.40
CA TYR A 115 12.64 0.36 -10.43
C TYR A 115 12.22 1.82 -10.63
N LYS A 116 12.99 2.78 -10.10
CA LYS A 116 12.75 4.23 -10.20
C LYS A 116 11.37 4.67 -9.71
N GLU A 117 10.82 3.99 -8.68
CA GLU A 117 9.56 4.42 -8.06
C GLU A 117 9.73 5.63 -7.13
N ASP A 118 8.70 6.47 -7.04
CA ASP A 118 8.69 7.62 -6.12
C ASP A 118 8.39 7.17 -4.69
N LEU A 119 9.44 7.14 -3.88
CA LEU A 119 9.38 6.88 -2.44
C LEU A 119 9.41 8.19 -1.61
N GLY A 120 9.44 9.35 -2.27
CA GLY A 120 9.60 10.65 -1.65
C GLY A 120 11.04 10.99 -1.29
N ARG A 121 11.21 12.05 -0.47
CA ARG A 121 12.51 12.58 -0.03
C ARG A 121 12.83 12.22 1.42
N SER A 122 12.21 11.16 1.94
CA SER A 122 12.47 10.69 3.31
C SER A 122 13.86 10.04 3.45
N GLY A 123 14.32 9.89 4.68
CA GLY A 123 15.59 9.21 4.99
C GLY A 123 16.83 10.10 4.85
N PRO A 124 18.01 9.64 5.34
CA PRO A 124 19.21 10.46 5.41
C PRO A 124 19.73 10.95 4.06
N LYS A 125 19.54 10.14 3.01
CA LYS A 125 19.99 10.45 1.65
C LYS A 125 18.93 11.19 0.82
N ARG A 126 17.82 11.61 1.46
CA ARG A 126 16.63 12.21 0.80
C ARG A 126 16.09 11.37 -0.34
N ASP A 127 16.16 10.06 -0.16
CA ASP A 127 16.07 9.09 -1.23
C ASP A 127 14.83 8.19 -1.07
N GLY A 128 14.01 8.47 -0.05
CA GLY A 128 12.78 7.76 0.30
C GLY A 128 13.03 6.50 1.14
N VAL A 129 14.28 6.17 1.49
CA VAL A 129 14.62 4.99 2.28
C VAL A 129 14.76 5.37 3.76
N ASP A 130 13.63 5.44 4.46
CA ASP A 130 13.53 5.79 5.88
C ASP A 130 13.26 4.57 6.79
N GLY A 131 12.85 3.44 6.22
CA GLY A 131 12.43 2.26 6.99
C GLY A 131 11.01 2.35 7.55
N ILE A 132 10.19 3.26 7.04
CA ILE A 132 8.80 3.46 7.41
C ILE A 132 7.92 3.13 6.21
N PHE A 133 6.99 2.20 6.37
CA PHE A 133 6.07 1.85 5.30
C PHE A 133 4.94 2.88 5.25
N GLY A 134 5.17 3.96 4.52
CA GLY A 134 4.21 5.05 4.33
C GLY A 134 3.33 4.92 3.07
N PRO A 135 2.46 5.92 2.81
CA PRO A 135 1.58 5.94 1.64
C PRO A 135 2.31 5.93 0.29
N LYS A 136 3.50 6.54 0.22
CA LYS A 136 4.32 6.51 -1.02
C LYS A 136 4.90 5.13 -1.27
N THR A 137 5.46 4.51 -0.24
CA THR A 137 5.97 3.13 -0.30
C THR A 137 4.84 2.15 -0.64
N SER A 138 3.64 2.31 -0.06
CA SER A 138 2.50 1.44 -0.38
C SER A 138 2.04 1.57 -1.83
N ARG A 139 1.96 2.79 -2.37
CA ARG A 139 1.62 3.04 -3.79
C ARG A 139 2.66 2.46 -4.73
N ALA A 140 3.94 2.66 -4.45
CA ALA A 140 5.04 2.09 -5.24
C ALA A 140 5.02 0.56 -5.22
N ALA A 141 4.83 -0.03 -4.03
CA ALA A 141 4.67 -1.46 -3.84
C ALA A 141 3.46 -2.01 -4.62
N GLN A 142 2.30 -1.36 -4.52
CA GLN A 142 1.11 -1.75 -5.26
C GLN A 142 1.31 -1.66 -6.77
N LYS A 143 1.98 -0.63 -7.27
CA LYS A 143 2.24 -0.46 -8.70
C LYS A 143 3.17 -1.54 -9.26
N ARG A 144 4.23 -1.89 -8.52
CA ARG A 144 5.26 -2.84 -9.01
C ARG A 144 4.96 -4.28 -8.66
N LEU A 145 4.59 -4.53 -7.41
CA LEU A 145 4.43 -5.86 -6.85
C LEU A 145 2.95 -6.28 -6.77
N LYS A 146 2.01 -5.39 -7.11
CA LYS A 146 0.55 -5.61 -7.02
C LYS A 146 0.10 -6.06 -5.62
N LYS A 147 0.89 -5.72 -4.60
CA LYS A 147 0.70 -6.10 -3.20
C LYS A 147 1.00 -4.91 -2.29
N THR A 148 0.29 -4.83 -1.18
CA THR A 148 0.46 -3.79 -0.14
C THR A 148 0.89 -4.37 1.21
N VAL A 149 0.97 -5.70 1.31
CA VAL A 149 1.33 -6.45 2.50
C VAL A 149 2.42 -7.45 2.14
N PHE A 150 3.49 -7.52 2.94
CA PHE A 150 4.67 -8.34 2.66
C PHE A 150 5.02 -9.27 3.81
N THR A 151 5.30 -10.52 3.46
CA THR A 151 5.75 -11.55 4.40
C THR A 151 7.27 -11.55 4.55
N GLN A 152 7.76 -12.33 5.50
CA GLN A 152 9.20 -12.53 5.68
C GLN A 152 9.88 -13.16 4.47
N ALA A 153 9.18 -14.07 3.78
CA ALA A 153 9.69 -14.72 2.57
C ALA A 153 9.86 -13.71 1.42
N ASP A 154 8.88 -12.81 1.22
CA ASP A 154 8.95 -11.78 0.18
C ASP A 154 10.18 -10.88 0.38
N ILE A 155 10.43 -10.46 1.61
CA ILE A 155 11.60 -9.64 1.96
C ILE A 155 12.88 -10.43 1.77
N ALA A 156 12.93 -11.69 2.21
CA ALA A 156 14.12 -12.52 2.03
C ALA A 156 14.48 -12.66 0.54
N GLY A 157 13.47 -12.84 -0.33
CA GLY A 157 13.65 -12.83 -1.78
C GLY A 157 14.20 -11.50 -2.30
N MET A 158 13.61 -10.37 -1.88
CA MET A 158 14.09 -9.03 -2.26
C MET A 158 15.51 -8.77 -1.76
N ARG A 159 15.89 -9.20 -0.55
CA ARG A 159 17.26 -9.10 -0.03
C ARG A 159 18.24 -9.85 -0.92
N LYS A 160 17.92 -11.09 -1.29
CA LYS A 160 18.77 -11.88 -2.20
C LYS A 160 18.94 -11.18 -3.55
N ALA A 161 17.85 -10.65 -4.11
CA ALA A 161 17.90 -9.90 -5.37
C ALA A 161 18.79 -8.64 -5.28
N LEU A 162 18.70 -7.88 -4.18
CA LEU A 162 19.57 -6.70 -3.97
C LEU A 162 21.05 -7.08 -3.92
N VAL A 163 21.38 -8.16 -3.21
CA VAL A 163 22.76 -8.68 -3.12
C VAL A 163 23.27 -9.13 -4.49
N SER A 164 22.45 -9.85 -5.28
CA SER A 164 22.84 -10.25 -6.64
C SER A 164 23.02 -9.07 -7.60
N LEU A 165 22.36 -7.94 -7.31
CA LEU A 165 22.51 -6.68 -8.04
C LEU A 165 23.69 -5.82 -7.53
N GLY A 166 24.43 -6.28 -6.51
CA GLY A 166 25.58 -5.58 -5.93
C GLY A 166 25.22 -4.35 -5.09
N LYS A 167 24.03 -4.31 -4.46
CA LYS A 167 23.51 -3.16 -3.70
C LYS A 167 23.16 -3.45 -2.24
#